data_AF-A0A7C0YYP8-F1
#
_entry.id   AF-A0A7C0YYP8-F1
#
_cell.length_a   1.000
_cell.length_b   1.000
_cell.length_c   1.000
_cell.angle_alpha   90.00
_cell.angle_beta   90.00
_cell.angle_gamma   90.00
#
_symmetry.space_group_name_H-M   'P 1'
#
loop_
_entity.id
_entity.type
_entity.pdbx_description
1 polymer ?
#
loop_
_entity_poly.entity_id
_entity_poly.type
_entity_poly.pdbx_seq_one_letter_code
_entity_poly.pdbx_strand_id
1 'polypeptide(L)'
;MRILLDTTYLLPAIGVLVKGIQRNLVTLLRKRGYSLFICDISIFELSAKGAKYVIEEKLPAERVVRGIAAIVHDEEVKVLPSYDRKVLHTAFKLKRLMSDFTDCLILSTAMSYCDILITEDEAIHRLRGNKEFREIQLRSNPEFKVLSLKEMIG
;
A
#
# COMPACT_ATOMS: atom_id res chain seq x y z
N MET A 1 -11.23 -9.48 7.64
CA MET A 1 -10.12 -9.70 6.69
C MET A 1 -9.10 -8.58 6.85
N ARG A 2 -7.83 -8.89 6.63
CA ARG A 2 -6.70 -7.97 6.72
C ARG A 2 -6.38 -7.41 5.34
N ILE A 3 -6.36 -6.09 5.23
CA ILE A 3 -6.12 -5.39 3.98
C ILE A 3 -4.89 -4.49 4.14
N LEU A 4 -3.91 -4.66 3.26
CA LEU A 4 -2.86 -3.66 3.09
C LEU A 4 -3.31 -2.61 2.08
N LEU A 5 -3.26 -1.35 2.48
CA LEU A 5 -3.50 -0.20 1.61
C LEU A 5 -2.18 0.24 0.97
N ASP A 6 -2.18 0.34 -0.36
CA ASP A 6 -1.08 0.94 -1.11
C ASP A 6 -0.97 2.47 -0.86
N THR A 7 0.20 3.04 -1.11
CA THR A 7 0.54 4.45 -0.81
C THR A 7 -0.42 5.44 -1.45
N THR A 8 -0.95 5.11 -2.64
CA THR A 8 -1.92 5.95 -3.36
C THR A 8 -3.16 6.27 -2.49
N TYR A 9 -3.58 5.34 -1.63
CA TYR A 9 -4.72 5.54 -0.73
C TYR A 9 -4.40 6.42 0.49
N LEU A 10 -3.12 6.69 0.74
CA LEU A 10 -2.65 7.53 1.85
C LEU A 10 -2.44 8.99 1.43
N LEU A 11 -2.35 9.27 0.13
CA LEU A 11 -2.20 10.62 -0.43
C LEU A 11 -3.22 11.65 0.09
N PRO A 12 -4.52 11.30 0.29
CA PRO A 12 -5.48 12.24 0.87
C PRO A 12 -5.11 12.74 2.27
N ALA A 13 -4.40 11.93 3.07
CA ALA A 13 -3.98 12.31 4.42
C ALA A 13 -3.04 13.52 4.41
N ILE A 14 -2.16 13.62 3.40
CA ILE A 14 -1.25 14.76 3.20
C ILE A 14 -1.87 15.90 2.36
N GLY A 15 -3.16 15.78 1.98
CA GLY A 15 -3.87 16.81 1.22
C GLY A 15 -3.81 16.67 -0.29
N VAL A 16 -3.26 15.57 -0.83
CA VAL A 16 -3.28 15.28 -2.26
C VAL A 16 -4.56 14.53 -2.62
N LEU A 17 -5.40 15.12 -3.47
CA LEU A 17 -6.60 14.48 -3.97
C LEU A 17 -6.28 13.49 -5.09
N VAL A 18 -6.85 12.28 -4.99
CA VAL A 18 -6.73 11.25 -6.02
C VAL A 18 -8.12 10.99 -6.60
N LYS A 19 -8.23 11.05 -7.93
CA LYS A 19 -9.50 10.81 -8.64
C LYS A 19 -10.01 9.40 -8.31
N GLY A 20 -11.27 9.29 -7.91
CA GLY A 20 -11.91 8.01 -7.58
C GLY A 20 -11.68 7.52 -6.14
N ILE A 21 -10.81 8.17 -5.37
CA ILE A 21 -10.57 7.82 -3.96
C ILE A 21 -11.32 8.78 -3.05
N GLN A 22 -12.23 8.24 -2.25
CA GLN A 22 -12.98 9.02 -1.26
C GLN A 22 -12.08 9.36 -0.06
N ARG A 23 -12.17 10.59 0.45
CA ARG A 23 -11.37 11.03 1.62
C ARG A 23 -11.61 10.18 2.87
N ASN A 24 -12.81 9.64 3.02
CA ASN A 24 -13.23 8.79 4.14
C ASN A 24 -13.07 7.28 3.85
N LEU A 25 -12.28 6.88 2.83
CA LEU A 25 -12.13 5.48 2.44
C LEU A 25 -11.69 4.58 3.60
N VAL A 26 -10.70 5.02 4.39
CA VAL A 26 -10.21 4.30 5.57
C VAL A 26 -11.35 4.01 6.54
N THR A 27 -12.16 5.03 6.86
CA THR A 27 -13.35 4.89 7.71
C THR A 27 -14.39 3.96 7.10
N LEU A 28 -14.63 4.05 5.78
CA LEU A 28 -15.60 3.22 5.07
C LEU A 28 -15.21 1.74 5.13
N LEU A 29 -13.95 1.40 4.83
CA LEU A 29 -13.46 0.03 4.87
C LEU A 29 -13.53 -0.53 6.30
N ARG A 30 -13.23 0.28 7.31
CA ARG A 30 -13.36 -0.13 8.71
C ARG A 30 -14.80 -0.39 9.14
N LYS A 31 -15.75 0.45 8.73
CA LYS A 31 -17.19 0.20 8.97
C LYS A 31 -17.68 -1.09 8.32
N ARG A 32 -17.00 -1.58 7.28
CA ARG A 32 -17.25 -2.89 6.65
C ARG A 32 -16.56 -4.06 7.37
N GLY A 33 -15.87 -3.82 8.49
CA GLY A 33 -15.24 -4.85 9.32
C GLY A 33 -13.83 -5.26 8.87
N TYR A 34 -13.16 -4.47 8.03
CA TYR A 34 -11.79 -4.75 7.62
C TYR A 34 -10.75 -4.22 8.61
N SER A 35 -9.73 -5.02 8.88
CA SER A 35 -8.53 -4.58 9.59
C SER A 35 -7.56 -3.98 8.58
N LEU A 36 -7.15 -2.73 8.80
CA LEU A 36 -6.34 -1.98 7.84
C LEU A 36 -4.88 -1.95 8.26
N PHE A 37 -4.02 -2.13 7.27
CA PHE A 37 -2.58 -2.14 7.41
C PHE A 37 -1.95 -1.27 6.34
N ILE A 38 -0.76 -0.75 6.63
CA ILE A 38 0.12 -0.11 5.64
C ILE A 38 1.53 -0.67 5.78
N CYS A 39 2.33 -0.58 4.72
CA CYS A 39 3.75 -0.88 4.80
C CYS A 39 4.50 0.37 5.29
N ASP A 40 5.50 0.21 6.16
CA ASP A 40 6.32 1.34 6.63
C ASP A 40 7.02 2.10 5.48
N ILE A 41 7.39 1.42 4.40
CA ILE A 41 7.97 2.04 3.21
C ILE A 41 7.01 3.03 2.52
N SER A 42 5.69 2.83 2.67
CA SER A 42 4.69 3.76 2.16
C SER A 42 4.77 5.11 2.88
N ILE A 43 5.27 5.18 4.12
CA ILE A 43 5.49 6.46 4.82
C ILE A 43 6.65 7.22 4.17
N PHE A 44 7.74 6.52 3.81
CA PHE A 44 8.84 7.11 3.06
C PHE A 44 8.37 7.62 1.69
N GLU A 45 7.65 6.79 0.94
CA GLU A 45 7.14 7.15 -0.38
C GLU A 45 6.16 8.34 -0.31
N LEU A 46 5.28 8.35 0.69
CA LEU A 46 4.37 9.45 0.96
C LEU A 46 5.11 10.74 1.29
N SER A 47 6.19 10.65 2.07
CA SER A 47 7.06 11.79 2.39
C SER A 47 7.75 12.34 1.14
N ALA A 48 8.30 11.47 0.30
CA ALA A 48 8.93 11.87 -0.96
C ALA A 48 7.95 12.52 -1.93
N LYS A 49 6.75 11.95 -2.08
CA LYS A 49 5.66 12.55 -2.87
C LYS A 49 5.26 13.91 -2.29
N GLY A 50 5.07 13.99 -0.98
CA GLY A 50 4.75 15.26 -0.30
C GLY A 50 5.80 16.34 -0.54
N ALA A 51 7.10 16.01 -0.43
CA ALA A 51 8.19 16.94 -0.69
C ALA A 51 8.13 17.54 -2.10
N LYS A 52 7.78 16.74 -3.12
CA LYS A 52 7.56 17.23 -4.48
C LYS A 52 6.47 18.30 -4.55
N TYR A 53 5.31 18.07 -3.92
CA TYR A 53 4.22 19.05 -3.90
C TYR A 53 4.57 20.33 -3.12
N VAL A 54 5.43 20.22 -2.11
CA VAL A 54 5.93 21.38 -1.35
C VAL A 54 6.84 22.25 -2.21
N ILE A 55 7.80 21.65 -2.91
CA ILE A 55 8.72 22.37 -3.81
C ILE A 55 7.96 23.01 -4.98
N GLU A 56 6.89 22.37 -5.44
CA GLU A 56 6.00 22.93 -6.47
C GLU A 56 5.00 23.97 -5.92
N GLU A 57 5.10 24.36 -4.64
CA GLU A 57 4.22 25.32 -3.96
C GLU A 57 2.73 24.95 -3.96
N LYS A 58 2.41 23.67 -4.22
CA LYS A 58 1.03 23.15 -4.24
C LYS A 58 0.51 22.80 -2.87
N LEU A 59 1.39 22.51 -1.92
CA LEU A 59 1.04 22.18 -0.54
C LEU A 59 2.00 22.83 0.45
N PRO A 60 1.52 23.36 1.59
CA PRO A 60 2.39 23.74 2.69
C PRO A 60 3.10 22.52 3.28
N ALA A 61 4.39 22.64 3.63
CA ALA A 61 5.14 21.58 4.29
C ALA A 61 4.42 21.06 5.55
N GLU A 62 3.85 21.97 6.35
CA GLU A 62 3.08 21.65 7.55
C GLU A 62 1.83 20.81 7.26
N ARG A 63 1.25 20.87 6.06
CA ARG A 63 0.13 20.00 5.67
C ARG A 63 0.60 18.56 5.50
N VAL A 64 1.77 18.37 4.92
CA VAL A 64 2.40 17.06 4.70
C VAL A 64 2.82 16.44 6.03
N VAL A 65 3.53 17.20 6.87
CA VAL A 65 3.98 16.74 8.20
C VAL A 65 2.81 16.26 9.05
N ARG A 66 1.74 17.06 9.17
CA ARG A 66 0.54 16.67 9.93
C ARG A 66 -0.17 15.45 9.34
N GLY A 67 -0.19 15.33 8.01
CA GLY A 67 -0.79 14.18 7.34
C GLY A 67 -0.06 12.87 7.62
N ILE A 68 1.28 12.89 7.60
CA ILE A 68 2.11 11.74 7.95
C ILE A 68 1.97 11.40 9.43
N ALA A 69 2.03 12.40 10.32
CA ALA A 69 1.85 12.20 11.76
C ALA A 69 0.49 11.56 12.07
N ALA A 70 -0.58 12.00 11.40
CA ALA A 70 -1.90 11.41 11.55
C ALA A 70 -1.94 9.93 11.16
N ILE A 71 -1.21 9.51 10.13
CA ILE A 71 -1.12 8.09 9.73
C ILE A 71 -0.31 7.29 10.75
N VAL A 72 0.86 7.79 11.16
CA VAL A 72 1.79 7.08 12.06
C VAL A 72 1.20 6.88 13.44
N HIS A 73 0.37 7.82 13.91
CA HIS A 73 -0.26 7.79 15.21
C HIS A 73 -1.72 7.31 15.20
N ASP A 74 -2.21 6.82 14.04
CA ASP A 74 -3.53 6.19 13.96
C ASP A 74 -3.48 4.81 14.63
N GLU A 75 -4.11 4.66 15.81
CA GLU A 75 -4.15 3.39 16.55
C GLU A 75 -4.92 2.28 15.80
N GLU A 76 -5.73 2.65 14.81
CA GLU A 76 -6.66 1.78 14.11
C GLU A 76 -6.11 1.32 12.74
N VAL A 77 -5.00 1.90 12.28
CA VAL A 77 -4.24 1.47 11.09
C VAL A 77 -2.87 0.95 11.52
N LYS A 78 -2.62 -0.34 11.31
CA LYS A 78 -1.37 -0.96 11.75
C LYS A 78 -0.25 -0.81 10.71
N VAL A 79 0.88 -0.27 11.13
CA VAL A 79 2.09 -0.21 10.29
C VAL A 79 2.83 -1.56 10.33
N LEU A 80 3.10 -2.14 9.17
CA LEU A 80 3.85 -3.38 9.00
C LEU A 80 5.26 -3.11 8.50
N PRO A 81 6.28 -3.76 9.06
CA PRO A 81 7.67 -3.55 8.68
C PRO A 81 8.01 -4.18 7.33
N SER A 82 8.63 -3.41 6.43
CA SER A 82 9.15 -3.90 5.14
C SER A 82 10.46 -4.69 5.28
N TYR A 83 11.16 -4.53 6.40
CA TYR A 83 12.47 -5.14 6.65
C TYR A 83 12.42 -6.55 7.25
N ASP A 84 11.22 -7.09 7.49
CA ASP A 84 11.09 -8.45 8.01
C ASP A 84 11.68 -9.49 7.07
N ARG A 85 12.36 -10.51 7.62
CA ARG A 85 13.06 -11.54 6.83
C ARG A 85 12.19 -12.17 5.74
N LYS A 86 10.96 -12.56 6.05
CA LYS A 86 10.04 -13.17 5.07
C LYS A 86 9.62 -12.17 3.98
N VAL A 87 9.46 -10.89 4.34
CA VAL A 87 9.15 -9.81 3.41
C VAL A 87 10.31 -9.60 2.46
N LEU A 88 11.54 -9.43 2.97
CA LEU A 88 12.72 -9.21 2.14
C LEU A 88 12.98 -10.39 1.20
N HIS A 89 12.91 -11.63 1.70
CA HIS A 89 13.11 -12.81 0.85
C HIS A 89 12.09 -12.90 -0.30
N THR A 90 10.83 -12.58 -0.04
CA THR A 90 9.79 -12.57 -1.09
C THR A 90 9.97 -11.38 -2.03
N ALA A 91 10.33 -10.19 -1.52
CA ALA A 91 10.58 -9.00 -2.33
C ALA A 91 11.76 -9.20 -3.29
N PHE A 92 12.84 -9.86 -2.88
CA PHE A 92 13.97 -10.18 -3.77
C PHE A 92 13.58 -11.09 -4.93
N LYS A 93 12.62 -11.99 -4.73
CA LYS A 93 12.06 -12.81 -5.82
C LYS A 93 11.20 -11.96 -6.75
N LEU A 94 10.32 -11.12 -6.18
CA LEU A 94 9.46 -10.20 -6.93
C LEU A 94 10.27 -9.20 -7.78
N LYS A 95 11.48 -8.80 -7.34
CA LYS A 95 12.38 -7.91 -8.09
C LYS A 95 12.77 -8.43 -9.48
N ARG A 96 12.69 -9.75 -9.70
CA ARG A 96 12.90 -10.36 -11.02
C ARG A 96 11.73 -10.11 -11.97
N LEU A 97 10.55 -9.86 -11.41
CA LEU A 97 9.30 -9.64 -12.12
C LEU A 97 8.93 -8.16 -12.23
N MET A 98 9.45 -7.32 -11.34
CA MET A 98 9.11 -5.90 -11.21
C MET A 98 10.36 -5.01 -11.12
N SER A 99 10.33 -3.84 -11.77
CA SER A 99 11.45 -2.90 -11.77
C SER A 99 11.57 -2.08 -10.49
N ASP A 100 10.45 -1.66 -9.87
CA ASP A 100 10.45 -0.88 -8.64
C ASP A 100 10.54 -1.80 -7.41
N PHE A 101 11.53 -1.56 -6.54
CA PHE A 101 11.70 -2.34 -5.33
C PHE A 101 10.77 -1.90 -4.19
N THR A 102 10.32 -0.64 -4.18
CA THR A 102 9.33 -0.15 -3.21
C THR A 102 8.03 -0.93 -3.38
N ASP A 103 7.57 -1.10 -4.62
CA ASP A 103 6.37 -1.89 -4.92
C ASP A 103 6.57 -3.38 -4.58
N CYS A 104 7.79 -3.91 -4.79
CA CYS A 104 8.13 -5.27 -4.35
C CYS A 104 7.98 -5.42 -2.83
N LEU A 105 8.40 -4.44 -2.03
CA LEU A 105 8.28 -4.45 -0.58
C LEU A 105 6.81 -4.34 -0.14
N ILE A 106 6.02 -3.46 -0.75
CA ILE A 106 4.59 -3.32 -0.47
C ILE A 106 3.85 -4.62 -0.77
N LEU A 107 4.04 -5.18 -1.96
CA LEU A 107 3.41 -6.44 -2.40
C LEU A 107 3.84 -7.62 -1.52
N SER A 108 5.13 -7.71 -1.21
CA SER A 108 5.67 -8.76 -0.34
C SER A 108 5.14 -8.66 1.09
N THR A 109 5.03 -7.45 1.63
CA THR A 109 4.46 -7.19 2.96
C THR A 109 3.01 -7.62 3.00
N ALA A 110 2.21 -7.23 2.00
CA ALA A 110 0.81 -7.59 1.89
C ALA A 110 0.64 -9.10 1.80
N MET A 111 1.40 -9.76 0.93
CA MET A 111 1.37 -11.22 0.77
C MET A 111 1.77 -11.95 2.06
N SER A 112 2.67 -11.37 2.85
CA SER A 112 3.20 -11.98 4.08
C SER A 112 2.28 -11.84 5.30
N TYR A 113 1.42 -10.82 5.33
CA TYR A 113 0.71 -10.41 6.55
C TYR A 113 -0.78 -10.14 6.37
N CYS A 114 -1.25 -9.98 5.14
CA CYS A 114 -2.60 -9.60 4.82
C CYS A 114 -3.26 -10.63 3.90
N ASP A 115 -4.57 -10.51 3.77
CA ASP A 115 -5.37 -11.35 2.90
C ASP A 115 -5.53 -10.66 1.52
N ILE A 116 -5.48 -9.33 1.51
CA ILE A 116 -5.67 -8.49 0.31
C ILE A 116 -4.63 -7.36 0.29
N LEU A 117 -4.04 -7.11 -0.88
CA LEU A 117 -3.47 -5.80 -1.25
C LEU A 117 -4.50 -5.04 -2.09
N ILE A 118 -4.85 -3.82 -1.68
CA ILE A 118 -5.58 -2.90 -2.54
C ILE A 118 -4.58 -1.94 -3.16
N THR A 119 -4.50 -1.92 -4.49
CA THR A 119 -3.59 -1.06 -5.28
C THR A 119 -4.22 -0.68 -6.62
N GLU A 120 -3.88 0.50 -7.12
CA GLU A 120 -4.21 0.93 -8.49
C GLU A 120 -3.01 0.78 -9.43
N ASP A 121 -1.94 0.12 -8.98
CA ASP A 121 -0.75 -0.09 -9.79
C ASP A 121 -0.96 -1.21 -10.83
N GLU A 122 -1.00 -0.80 -12.10
CA GLU A 122 -1.19 -1.70 -13.23
C GLU A 122 -0.05 -2.72 -13.40
N ALA A 123 1.18 -2.40 -12.99
CA ALA A 123 2.29 -3.35 -13.02
C ALA A 123 2.07 -4.49 -12.04
N ILE A 124 1.56 -4.20 -10.83
CA ILE A 124 1.16 -5.24 -9.87
C ILE A 124 -0.01 -6.06 -10.41
N HIS A 125 -1.04 -5.41 -10.99
CA HIS A 125 -2.20 -6.13 -11.56
C HIS A 125 -1.81 -7.10 -12.68
N ARG A 126 -0.86 -6.72 -13.54
CA ARG A 126 -0.34 -7.60 -14.61
C ARG A 126 0.30 -8.88 -14.08
N LEU A 127 0.79 -8.91 -12.84
CA LEU A 127 1.39 -10.12 -12.26
C LEU A 127 0.39 -11.23 -11.98
N ARG A 128 -0.91 -10.93 -11.85
CA ARG A 128 -1.95 -11.93 -11.54
C ARG A 128 -1.99 -13.09 -12.55
N GLY A 129 -1.59 -12.84 -13.81
CA GLY A 129 -1.49 -13.86 -14.86
C GLY A 129 -0.12 -14.53 -14.99
N ASN A 130 0.89 -14.09 -14.22
CA ASN A 130 2.26 -14.59 -14.32
C ASN A 130 2.45 -15.88 -13.51
N LYS A 131 3.02 -16.91 -14.14
CA LYS A 131 3.24 -18.23 -13.51
C LYS A 131 4.24 -18.18 -12.35
N GLU A 132 5.35 -17.46 -12.50
CA GLU A 132 6.37 -17.31 -11.46
C GLU A 132 5.81 -16.54 -10.26
N PHE A 133 5.00 -15.49 -10.50
CA PHE A 133 4.27 -14.81 -9.44
C PHE A 133 3.34 -15.76 -8.68
N ARG A 134 2.57 -16.58 -9.40
CA ARG A 134 1.67 -17.57 -8.79
C ARG A 134 2.42 -18.58 -7.92
N GLU A 135 3.59 -19.03 -8.35
CA GLU A 135 4.44 -19.91 -7.54
C GLU A 135 4.93 -19.24 -6.25
N ILE A 136 5.32 -17.96 -6.32
CA ILE A 136 5.71 -17.16 -5.15
C ILE A 136 4.51 -17.02 -4.18
N GLN A 137 3.33 -16.69 -4.72
CA GLN A 137 2.10 -16.56 -3.95
C GLN A 137 1.72 -17.86 -3.25
N LEU A 138 1.69 -18.99 -3.97
CA LEU A 138 1.33 -20.29 -3.39
C LEU A 138 2.24 -20.73 -2.25
N ARG A 139 3.53 -20.35 -2.29
CA ARG A 139 4.47 -20.66 -1.20
C ARG A 139 4.36 -19.72 0.00
N SER A 140 3.79 -18.53 -0.19
CA SER A 140 3.75 -17.47 0.83
C SER A 140 2.37 -17.38 1.47
N ASN A 141 1.33 -17.15 0.66
CA ASN A 141 -0.06 -17.09 1.06
C ASN A 141 -0.96 -17.43 -0.15
N PRO A 142 -1.45 -18.69 -0.26
CA PRO A 142 -2.26 -19.13 -1.40
C PRO A 142 -3.53 -18.29 -1.64
N GLU A 143 -4.17 -17.85 -0.56
CA GLU A 143 -5.44 -17.13 -0.59
C GLU A 143 -5.29 -15.61 -0.77
N PHE A 144 -4.05 -15.13 -0.88
CA PHE A 144 -3.76 -13.71 -1.08
C PHE A 144 -4.37 -13.18 -2.38
N LYS A 145 -4.93 -11.97 -2.33
CA LYS A 145 -5.52 -11.30 -3.49
C LYS A 145 -4.93 -9.91 -3.70
N VAL A 146 -4.77 -9.54 -4.96
CA VAL A 146 -4.51 -8.17 -5.39
C VAL A 146 -5.80 -7.66 -6.03
N LEU A 147 -6.34 -6.57 -5.51
CA LEU A 147 -7.59 -5.96 -5.97
C LEU A 147 -7.40 -4.45 -6.19
N SER A 148 -8.12 -3.89 -7.17
CA SER A 148 -8.39 -2.46 -7.25
C SER A 148 -9.42 -2.05 -6.21
N LEU A 149 -9.54 -0.76 -5.91
CA LEU A 149 -10.61 -0.27 -5.03
C LEU A 149 -11.98 -0.64 -5.60
N LYS A 150 -12.14 -0.55 -6.91
CA LYS A 150 -13.40 -0.88 -7.60
C LYS A 150 -13.79 -2.35 -7.39
N GLU A 151 -12.86 -3.28 -7.54
CA GLU A 151 -13.09 -4.71 -7.27
C GLU A 151 -13.38 -5.00 -5.79
N MET A 152 -12.90 -4.15 -4.88
CA MET A 152 -13.11 -4.31 -3.44
C MET A 152 -14.49 -3.82 -2.98
N ILE A 153 -14.98 -2.72 -3.55
CA ILE A 153 -16.22 -2.06 -3.08
C ILE A 153 -17.45 -2.32 -3.93
N GLY A 154 -17.26 -2.73 -5.19
CA GLY A 154 -18.33 -3.13 -6.12
C GLY A 154 -18.81 -4.54 -5.85
#